data_AF-A0A160TQF8-F1
#
_entry.id   AF-A0A160TQF8-F1
#
_cell.length_a   1.000
_cell.length_b   1.000
_cell.length_c   1.000
_cell.angle_alpha   90.00
_cell.angle_beta   90.00
_cell.angle_gamma   90.00
#
_symmetry.space_group_name_H-M   'P 1'
#
loop_
_entity.id
_entity.type
_entity.pdbx_description
1 polymer ?
#
loop_
_entity_poly.entity_id
_entity_poly.type
_entity_poly.pdbx_seq_one_letter_code
_entity_poly.pdbx_strand_id
1 'polypeptide(L)'
;MVESFNNLTSLTIGIETDDNAGFSSPKTVWSSPAYALADLAVGAKLLLPDELPVGTDERYLRLKYTVAGTAPTLGKITAGVTAGNQTNP
;
A
#
# COMPACT_ATOMS: atom_id res chain seq x y z
N MET A 1 -3.08 8.96 5.06
CA MET A 1 -1.73 9.57 5.07
C MET A 1 -1.57 10.40 6.32
N VAL A 2 -0.41 10.33 6.97
CA VAL A 2 -0.08 11.16 8.14
C VAL A 2 0.81 12.35 7.75
N GLU A 3 1.53 12.23 6.63
CA GLU A 3 2.34 13.29 6.03
C GLU A 3 2.22 13.19 4.51
N SER A 4 2.06 14.34 3.83
CA SER A 4 1.97 14.40 2.36
C SER A 4 3.27 13.96 1.72
N PHE A 5 3.17 13.25 0.60
CA PHE A 5 4.33 12.92 -0.22
C PHE A 5 4.81 14.12 -1.04
N ASN A 6 6.08 14.08 -1.47
CA ASN A 6 6.68 15.01 -2.43
C ASN A 6 7.41 14.26 -3.57
N ASN A 7 7.75 14.97 -4.64
CA ASN A 7 8.67 14.59 -5.74
C ASN A 7 8.31 13.38 -6.60
N LEU A 8 7.65 12.36 -6.06
CA LEU A 8 7.19 11.21 -6.83
C LEU A 8 6.13 11.62 -7.85
N THR A 9 6.05 10.87 -8.94
CA THR A 9 4.97 11.00 -9.92
C THR A 9 3.74 10.23 -9.46
N SER A 10 3.95 8.98 -9.04
CA SER A 10 2.89 8.14 -8.51
C SER A 10 3.41 7.07 -7.55
N LEU A 11 2.49 6.52 -6.78
CA LEU A 11 2.72 5.42 -5.86
C LEU A 11 1.71 4.30 -6.15
N THR A 12 2.22 3.09 -6.36
CA THR A 12 1.40 1.88 -6.42
C THR A 12 1.68 1.02 -5.19
N ILE A 13 0.62 0.49 -4.59
CA ILE A 13 0.70 -0.35 -3.39
C ILE A 13 0.30 -1.77 -3.75
N GLY A 14 1.20 -2.72 -3.51
CA GLY A 14 0.93 -4.15 -3.66
C GLY A 14 0.80 -4.83 -2.30
N ILE A 15 -0.09 -5.82 -2.21
CA ILE A 15 -0.08 -6.78 -1.11
C ILE A 15 0.70 -8.00 -1.58
N GLU A 16 1.74 -8.37 -0.84
CA GLU A 16 2.58 -9.53 -1.14
C GLU A 16 2.58 -10.51 0.03
N THR A 17 2.50 -11.80 -0.30
CA THR A 17 2.66 -12.91 0.64
C THR A 17 3.98 -13.64 0.36
N ASP A 18 4.60 -14.20 1.39
CA ASP A 18 5.80 -15.06 1.28
C ASP A 18 5.86 -16.10 2.41
N ASP A 19 6.62 -17.17 2.19
CA ASP A 19 6.87 -18.22 3.17
C ASP A 19 7.92 -17.83 4.23
N ASN A 20 8.71 -16.78 4.00
CA ASN A 20 9.73 -16.28 4.91
C ASN A 20 9.72 -14.75 5.07
N ALA A 21 10.24 -14.29 6.22
CA ALA A 21 10.26 -12.88 6.57
C ALA A 21 11.14 -12.00 5.65
N GLY A 22 12.05 -12.60 4.88
CA GLY A 22 12.89 -11.91 3.91
C GLY A 22 12.17 -11.61 2.59
N PHE A 23 11.02 -12.23 2.33
CA PHE A 23 10.28 -12.11 1.08
C PHE A 23 11.18 -12.38 -0.14
N SER A 24 11.86 -13.53 -0.14
CA SER A 24 12.79 -13.90 -1.21
C SER A 24 12.12 -14.33 -2.50
N SER A 25 10.85 -14.77 -2.44
CA SER A 25 10.05 -15.22 -3.57
C SER A 25 8.60 -14.73 -3.43
N PRO A 26 8.38 -13.41 -3.33
CA PRO A 26 7.11 -12.87 -2.90
C PRO A 26 6.07 -13.03 -4.00
N LYS A 27 4.87 -13.48 -3.61
CA LYS A 27 3.70 -13.54 -4.47
C LYS A 27 2.83 -12.31 -4.24
N THR A 28 2.65 -11.49 -5.27
CA THR A 28 1.69 -10.38 -5.23
C THR A 28 0.27 -10.91 -5.37
N VAL A 29 -0.57 -10.67 -4.36
CA VAL A 29 -1.98 -11.12 -4.34
C VAL A 29 -2.96 -10.02 -4.71
N TRP A 30 -2.54 -8.76 -4.62
CA TRP A 30 -3.34 -7.60 -5.03
C TRP A 30 -2.45 -6.40 -5.34
N SER A 31 -2.91 -5.53 -6.22
CA SER A 31 -2.27 -4.26 -6.54
C SER A 31 -3.31 -3.14 -6.64
N SER A 32 -2.97 -1.99 -6.08
CA SER A 32 -3.76 -0.77 -6.22
C SER A 32 -3.65 -0.19 -7.64
N PRO A 33 -4.54 0.74 -8.01
CA PRO A 33 -4.26 1.72 -9.04
C PRO A 33 -3.02 2.56 -8.69
N ALA A 34 -2.45 3.23 -9.68
CA ALA A 34 -1.39 4.20 -9.43
C ALA A 34 -2.01 5.49 -8.86
N TYR A 35 -1.67 5.83 -7.62
CA TYR A 35 -2.08 7.08 -6.99
C TYR A 35 -1.12 8.19 -7.41
N ALA A 36 -1.63 9.28 -7.98
CA ALA A 36 -0.81 10.42 -8.34
C ALA A 36 -0.39 11.20 -7.09
N LEU A 37 0.65 12.02 -7.19
CA LEU A 37 1.12 12.87 -6.09
C LEU A 37 -0.01 13.66 -5.40
N ALA A 38 -0.96 14.17 -6.19
CA ALA A 38 -2.11 14.93 -5.69
C ALA A 38 -3.05 14.10 -4.78
N ASP A 39 -3.09 12.79 -4.96
CA ASP A 39 -3.92 11.88 -4.16
C ASP A 39 -3.26 11.54 -2.81
N LEU A 40 -1.96 11.83 -2.66
CA LEU A 40 -1.14 11.44 -1.50
C LEU A 40 -0.97 12.58 -0.48
N ALA A 41 -2.03 13.37 -0.27
CA ALA A 41 -2.06 14.44 0.73
C ALA A 41 -2.40 13.92 2.13
N VAL A 42 -2.03 14.67 3.18
CA VAL A 42 -2.44 14.39 4.57
C VAL A 42 -3.94 14.15 4.66
N GLY A 43 -4.33 13.11 5.41
CA GLY A 43 -5.74 12.72 5.58
C GLY A 43 -6.29 11.83 4.46
N ALA A 44 -5.60 11.70 3.32
CA ALA A 44 -6.04 10.80 2.26
C ALA A 44 -6.10 9.35 2.74
N LYS A 45 -7.24 8.70 2.51
CA LYS A 45 -7.45 7.27 2.73
C LYS A 45 -7.26 6.57 1.38
N LEU A 46 -6.21 5.76 1.28
CA LEU A 46 -5.96 4.97 0.07
C LEU A 46 -6.87 3.75 0.08
N LEU A 47 -7.42 3.41 -1.08
CA LEU A 47 -8.24 2.22 -1.24
C LEU A 47 -7.37 0.97 -1.12
N LEU A 48 -7.67 0.16 -0.12
CA LEU A 48 -7.20 -1.22 0.00
C LEU A 48 -8.37 -2.15 -0.36
N PRO A 49 -8.13 -3.43 -0.67
CA PRO A 49 -9.24 -4.37 -0.78
C PRO A 49 -9.97 -4.45 0.57
N ASP A 50 -11.31 -4.53 0.54
CA ASP A 50 -12.16 -4.60 1.74
C ASP A 50 -11.97 -5.91 2.52
N GLU A 51 -11.29 -6.87 1.90
CA GLU A 51 -10.94 -8.17 2.44
C GLU A 51 -9.48 -8.52 2.13
N LEU A 52 -8.91 -9.45 2.89
CA LEU A 52 -7.64 -10.03 2.49
C LEU A 52 -7.84 -10.86 1.22
N PRO A 53 -7.10 -10.59 0.13
CA PRO A 53 -7.30 -11.25 -1.14
C PRO A 53 -7.15 -12.77 -1.04
N VAL A 54 -7.99 -13.49 -1.79
CA VAL A 54 -7.84 -14.93 -1.99
C VAL A 54 -6.46 -15.21 -2.59
N GLY A 55 -5.77 -16.21 -2.03
CA GLY A 55 -4.38 -16.51 -2.40
C GLY A 55 -3.33 -15.84 -1.51
N THR A 56 -3.74 -15.17 -0.42
CA THR A 56 -2.88 -14.90 0.74
C THR A 56 -2.68 -16.20 1.53
N ASP A 57 -1.92 -17.12 0.96
CA ASP A 57 -1.81 -18.53 1.38
C ASP A 57 -0.50 -18.88 2.09
N GLU A 58 0.31 -17.87 2.45
CA GLU A 58 1.59 -18.07 3.13
C GLU A 58 1.64 -17.30 4.46
N ARG A 59 2.75 -17.45 5.19
CA ARG A 59 2.86 -17.03 6.59
C ARG A 59 3.06 -15.54 6.78
N TYR A 60 3.74 -14.89 5.83
CA TYR A 60 4.11 -13.49 5.95
C TYR A 60 3.36 -12.66 4.92
N LEU A 61 2.84 -11.51 5.38
CA LEU A 61 2.16 -10.53 4.54
C LEU A 61 2.88 -9.19 4.65
N ARG A 62 3.07 -8.49 3.53
CA ARG A 62 3.56 -7.11 3.52
C ARG A 62 2.83 -6.24 2.51
N LEU A 63 2.99 -4.93 2.70
CA LEU A 63 2.74 -3.94 1.67
C LEU A 63 4.05 -3.60 0.95
N LYS A 64 4.01 -3.60 -0.37
CA LYS A 64 5.08 -3.13 -1.24
C LYS A 64 4.71 -1.79 -1.85
N TYR A 65 5.61 -0.83 -1.72
CA TYR A 65 5.45 0.52 -2.22
C TYR A 65 6.31 0.70 -3.47
N THR A 66 5.67 0.76 -4.64
CA THR A 66 6.35 1.00 -5.91
C THR A 66 6.25 2.47 -6.25
N VAL A 67 7.36 3.19 -6.13
CA VAL A 67 7.46 4.61 -6.43
C VAL A 67 7.82 4.79 -7.91
N ALA A 68 7.06 5.62 -8.62
CA ALA A 68 7.41 6.08 -9.95
C ALA A 68 7.96 7.52 -9.88
N GLY A 69 9.02 7.80 -10.65
CA GLY A 69 9.66 9.10 -10.69
C GLY A 69 10.75 9.26 -9.64
N THR A 70 10.89 10.45 -9.08
CA THR A 70 11.92 10.76 -8.08
C THR A 70 11.53 10.22 -6.71
N ALA A 71 12.49 9.63 -6.00
CA ALA A 71 12.26 9.15 -4.65
C ALA A 71 11.79 10.30 -3.73
N PRO A 72 10.68 10.12 -3.00
CA PRO A 72 10.18 11.13 -2.08
C PRO A 72 11.16 11.32 -0.91
N THR A 73 11.28 12.55 -0.42
CA THR A 73 11.98 12.86 0.83
C THR A 73 11.03 13.10 2.00
N LEU A 74 9.74 13.29 1.70
CA LEU A 74 8.63 13.43 2.63
C LEU A 74 7.53 12.43 2.29
N GLY A 75 6.72 12.07 3.28
CA GLY A 75 5.57 11.19 3.09
C GLY A 75 5.55 10.06 4.12
N LYS A 76 4.41 9.89 4.78
CA LYS A 76 4.21 8.84 5.80
C LYS A 76 2.85 8.18 5.64
N ILE A 77 2.88 6.85 5.66
CA ILE A 77 1.73 5.98 5.51
C ILE A 77 1.54 5.22 6.83
N THR A 78 0.32 5.21 7.34
CA THR A 78 -0.10 4.25 8.37
C THR A 78 -0.91 3.17 7.67
N ALA A 79 -0.53 1.92 7.90
CA ALA A 79 -1.21 0.76 7.35
C ALA A 79 -1.51 -0.24 8.46
N GLY A 80 -2.63 -0.93 8.32
CA GLY A 80 -3.06 -1.98 9.23
C GLY A 80 -4.23 -2.74 8.64
N VAL A 81 -4.36 -4.01 9.02
CA VAL A 81 -5.56 -4.80 8.73
C VAL A 81 -6.59 -4.47 9.80
N THR A 82 -7.77 -4.03 9.37
CA THR A 82 -8.86 -3.62 10.24
C THR A 82 -10.18 -4.22 9.74
N ALA A 83 -11.13 -4.43 10.64
CA ALA A 83 -12.47 -4.89 10.29
C ALA A 83 -13.48 -3.75 10.47
N GLY A 84 -14.44 -3.63 9.55
CA GLY A 84 -15.53 -2.65 9.65
C GLY A 84 -15.09 -1.21 9.42
N ASN A 85 -14.25 -0.96 8.40
CA ASN A 85 -13.74 0.38 8.11
C ASN A 85 -14.87 1.36 7.77
N GLN A 86 -14.80 2.57 8.33
CA GLN A 86 -15.71 3.65 7.98
C GLN A 86 -15.37 4.16 6.56
N THR A 87 -16.28 3.91 5.62
CA THR A 87 -16.15 4.25 4.20
C THR A 87 -16.95 5.49 3.77
N ASN A 88 -18.00 5.89 4.52
CA ASN A 88 -18.81 7.06 4.20
C ASN A 88 -18.49 8.29 5.09
N PRO A 89 -18.10 9.45 4.53
CA PRO A 89 -17.74 10.64 5.30
C PRO A 89 -18.85 11.20 6.18
#